data_AF-A0A0F9JCN6-F1
#
_entry.id   AF-A0A0F9JCN6-F1
#
_cell.length_a   1.000
_cell.length_b   1.000
_cell.length_c   1.000
_cell.angle_alpha   90.00
_cell.angle_beta   90.00
_cell.angle_gamma   90.00
#
_symmetry.space_group_name_H-M   'P 1'
#
loop_
_entity.id
_entity.type
_entity.pdbx_description
1 polymer ?
#
loop_
_entity_poly.entity_id
_entity_poly.type
_entity_poly.pdbx_seq_one_letter_code
_entity_poly.pdbx_strand_id
1 'polypeptide(L)'
;MLEQEEIGVQVVESGKADVEPDDYEEMLKARIPLSNNPRKASYLSYRAGGFSVRESCALVPVSFATVKAWRRDDEEFRQWESGEKLAWLQSNVAHDLLQMEFMRNFRLCLRLDKKVLFKAALSLSLLTDREMEVLKVIRKHYTPQDIIAVQRALVPEPDHMPPGSYRESITVTVEGRTVEAENAKRAAARDLLENFEAGKRVLDALPEPTEQSNGDKPLEGEIVGNGN
;
A
#
# COMPACT_ATOMS: atom_id res chain seq x y z
N MET A 1 4.77 71.60 -20.63
CA MET A 1 4.70 70.90 -19.33
C MET A 1 4.22 69.50 -19.64
N LEU A 2 5.09 68.50 -19.50
CA LEU A 2 4.75 67.10 -19.76
C LEU A 2 4.31 66.50 -18.43
N GLU A 3 3.03 66.15 -18.33
CA GLU A 3 2.44 65.48 -17.18
C GLU A 3 3.05 64.08 -17.07
N GLN A 4 3.71 63.81 -15.94
CA GLN A 4 4.17 62.47 -15.58
C GLN A 4 2.94 61.72 -15.06
N GLU A 5 2.41 60.79 -15.84
CA GLU A 5 1.42 59.84 -15.36
C GLU A 5 2.09 58.92 -14.32
N GLU A 6 1.70 59.10 -13.05
CA GLU A 6 2.09 58.22 -11.96
C GLU A 6 1.51 56.81 -12.19
N ILE A 7 2.36 55.89 -12.64
CA ILE A 7 2.02 54.47 -12.77
C ILE A 7 1.92 53.89 -11.35
N GLY A 8 0.71 53.89 -10.80
CA GLY A 8 0.40 53.28 -9.50
C GLY A 8 0.55 51.76 -9.56
N VAL A 9 1.58 51.22 -8.90
CA VAL A 9 1.74 49.77 -8.71
C VAL A 9 0.72 49.30 -7.67
N GLN A 10 -0.34 48.66 -8.12
CA GLN A 10 -1.33 48.03 -7.25
C GLN A 10 -0.82 46.65 -6.82
N VAL A 11 -0.40 46.53 -5.56
CA VAL A 11 -0.02 45.23 -4.96
C VAL A 11 -1.31 44.45 -4.71
N VAL A 12 -1.62 43.51 -5.61
CA VAL A 12 -2.72 42.56 -5.42
C VAL A 12 -2.23 41.46 -4.50
N GLU A 13 -2.82 41.35 -3.30
CA GLU A 13 -2.54 40.26 -2.38
C GLU A 13 -2.83 38.92 -3.09
N SER A 14 -1.80 38.09 -3.21
CA SER A 14 -1.89 36.74 -3.78
C SER A 14 -3.00 35.98 -3.06
N GLY A 15 -4.08 35.69 -3.79
CA GLY A 15 -5.25 34.97 -3.29
C GLY A 15 -4.89 33.86 -2.33
N LYS A 16 -5.50 33.91 -1.14
CA LYS A 16 -5.47 32.82 -0.18
C LYS A 16 -5.90 31.56 -0.91
N ALA A 17 -5.07 30.55 -0.76
CA ALA A 17 -5.29 29.24 -1.32
C ALA A 17 -6.36 28.56 -0.46
N ASP A 18 -7.64 28.85 -0.69
CA ASP A 18 -8.77 28.24 0.02
C ASP A 18 -8.90 26.76 -0.38
N VAL A 19 -8.03 25.92 0.17
CA VAL A 19 -8.26 24.50 0.31
C VAL A 19 -8.04 24.24 1.78
N GLU A 20 -9.14 24.09 2.51
CA GLU A 20 -9.09 23.80 3.92
C GLU A 20 -8.34 22.45 4.11
N PRO A 21 -7.27 22.43 4.92
CA PRO A 21 -6.56 21.24 5.39
C PRO A 21 -7.43 20.06 5.81
N ASP A 22 -8.67 20.36 6.20
CA ASP A 22 -9.57 19.54 7.01
C ASP A 22 -10.24 18.41 6.21
N ASP A 23 -10.54 18.60 4.92
CA ASP A 23 -11.29 17.62 4.10
C ASP A 23 -10.56 16.26 3.96
N TYR A 24 -9.24 16.30 3.77
CA TYR A 24 -8.44 15.08 3.65
C TYR A 24 -8.23 14.37 4.99
N GLU A 25 -8.05 15.12 6.08
CA GLU A 25 -7.85 14.52 7.40
C GLU A 25 -9.15 13.87 7.89
N GLU A 26 -10.30 14.44 7.56
CA GLU A 26 -11.61 13.84 7.82
C GLU A 26 -11.86 12.59 6.97
N MET A 27 -11.49 12.60 5.68
CA MET A 27 -11.52 11.39 4.84
C MET A 27 -10.64 10.27 5.40
N LEU A 28 -9.47 10.61 5.94
CA LEU A 28 -8.56 9.65 6.56
C LEU A 28 -9.16 9.05 7.84
N LYS A 29 -9.72 9.90 8.70
CA LYS A 29 -10.39 9.48 9.93
C LYS A 29 -11.63 8.65 9.67
N ALA A 30 -12.33 8.86 8.55
CA ALA A 30 -13.50 8.08 8.19
C ALA A 30 -13.20 6.59 7.90
N ARG A 31 -11.96 6.28 7.45
CA ARG A 31 -11.51 4.89 7.25
C ARG A 31 -11.07 4.19 8.54
N ILE A 32 -10.88 4.95 9.61
CA ILE A 32 -10.41 4.42 10.89
C ILE A 32 -11.63 4.05 11.75
N PRO A 33 -11.64 2.87 12.37
CA PRO A 33 -12.67 2.50 13.34
C PRO A 33 -12.76 3.53 14.48
N LEU A 34 -13.95 3.68 15.09
CA LEU A 34 -14.21 4.69 16.12
C LEU A 34 -14.02 6.14 15.63
N SER A 35 -14.31 6.39 14.34
CA SER A 35 -14.33 7.72 13.73
C SER A 35 -15.27 8.72 14.41
N ASN A 36 -16.26 8.22 15.19
CA ASN A 36 -17.13 9.02 16.04
C ASN A 36 -16.37 9.80 17.13
N ASN A 37 -15.15 9.39 17.51
CA ASN A 37 -14.29 10.14 18.41
C ASN A 37 -13.00 10.56 17.69
N PRO A 38 -12.87 11.84 17.30
CA PRO A 38 -11.75 12.29 16.48
C PRO A 38 -10.40 12.11 17.19
N ARG A 39 -10.36 12.16 18.52
CA ARG A 39 -9.11 11.95 19.28
C ARG A 39 -8.67 10.49 19.28
N LYS A 40 -9.62 9.54 19.34
CA LYS A 40 -9.33 8.10 19.23
C LYS A 40 -8.93 7.74 17.80
N ALA A 41 -9.63 8.27 16.80
CA ALA A 41 -9.32 8.06 15.39
C ALA A 41 -7.93 8.60 15.04
N SER A 42 -7.59 9.84 15.43
CA SER A 42 -6.24 10.39 15.26
C SER A 42 -5.18 9.54 15.97
N TYR A 43 -5.45 9.06 17.18
CA TYR A 43 -4.50 8.19 17.88
C TYR A 43 -4.30 6.85 17.14
N LEU A 44 -5.39 6.23 16.68
CA LEU A 44 -5.36 4.96 15.96
C LEU A 44 -4.75 5.10 14.55
N SER A 45 -4.78 6.27 13.91
CA SER A 45 -4.10 6.50 12.62
C SER A 45 -2.59 6.27 12.74
N TYR A 46 -1.97 6.83 13.79
CA TYR A 46 -0.55 6.62 14.06
C TYR A 46 -0.26 5.17 14.49
N ARG A 47 -1.16 4.53 15.25
CA ARG A 47 -1.00 3.11 15.59
C ARG A 47 -1.07 2.20 14.36
N ALA A 48 -1.97 2.51 13.42
CA ALA A 48 -2.07 1.85 12.12
C ALA A 48 -0.80 2.09 11.29
N GLY A 49 -0.20 3.27 11.36
CA GLY A 49 1.11 3.56 10.74
C GLY A 49 2.32 2.86 11.40
N GLY A 50 2.11 2.03 12.44
CA GLY A 50 3.18 1.28 13.11
C GLY A 50 3.87 2.03 14.26
N PHE A 51 3.48 3.27 14.56
CA PHE A 51 4.05 4.04 15.67
C PHE A 51 3.72 3.40 17.01
N SER A 52 4.67 3.42 17.95
CA SER A 52 4.44 2.96 19.32
C SER A 52 3.38 3.81 20.04
N VAL A 53 2.89 3.31 21.18
CA VAL A 53 1.94 4.04 22.02
C VAL A 53 2.51 5.40 22.48
N ARG A 54 3.81 5.45 22.81
CA ARG A 54 4.46 6.68 23.26
C ARG A 54 4.58 7.72 22.14
N GLU A 55 4.99 7.28 20.95
CA GLU A 55 5.09 8.16 19.78
C GLU A 55 3.71 8.67 19.37
N SER A 56 2.71 7.79 19.35
CA SER A 56 1.32 8.17 19.03
C SER A 56 0.76 9.21 20.01
N CYS A 57 1.06 9.09 21.31
CA CYS A 57 0.71 10.10 22.33
C CYS A 57 1.52 11.40 22.25
N ALA A 58 2.67 11.40 21.57
CA ALA A 58 3.45 12.62 21.35
C ALA A 58 2.97 13.38 20.11
N LEU A 59 2.55 12.65 19.08
CA LEU A 59 2.04 13.21 17.82
C LEU A 59 0.59 13.69 17.94
N VAL A 60 -0.24 12.95 18.68
CA VAL A 60 -1.59 13.38 19.04
C VAL A 60 -1.54 13.97 20.44
N PRO A 61 -2.13 15.15 20.70
CA PRO A 61 -2.16 15.77 22.04
C PRO A 61 -3.08 14.99 23.01
N VAL A 62 -2.69 13.76 23.34
CA VAL A 62 -3.39 12.80 24.18
C VAL A 62 -2.37 12.20 25.15
N SER A 63 -2.67 12.26 26.44
CA SER A 63 -1.78 11.68 27.46
C SER A 63 -1.92 10.16 27.55
N PHE A 64 -0.86 9.49 27.98
CA PHE A 64 -0.90 8.04 28.24
C PHE A 64 -1.98 7.65 29.26
N ALA A 65 -2.24 8.52 30.25
CA ALA A 65 -3.33 8.31 31.21
C ALA A 65 -4.71 8.27 30.53
N THR A 66 -4.92 9.11 29.50
CA THR A 66 -6.15 9.13 28.70
C THR A 66 -6.30 7.83 27.92
N VAL A 67 -5.23 7.35 27.27
CA VAL A 67 -5.25 6.06 26.55
C VAL A 67 -5.52 4.90 27.51
N LYS A 68 -4.93 4.91 28.70
CA LYS A 68 -5.18 3.90 29.74
C LYS A 68 -6.65 3.90 30.18
N ALA A 69 -7.27 5.07 30.32
CA ALA A 69 -8.71 5.17 30.59
C ALA A 69 -9.53 4.60 29.44
N TRP A 70 -9.22 4.94 28.18
CA TRP A 70 -9.90 4.37 27.01
C TRP A 70 -9.82 2.85 26.96
N ARG A 71 -8.65 2.24 27.23
CA ARG A 71 -8.51 0.77 27.27
C ARG A 71 -9.36 0.10 28.35
N ARG A 72 -9.67 0.81 29.44
CA ARG A 72 -10.48 0.29 30.54
C ARG A 72 -11.97 0.48 30.28
N ASP A 73 -12.34 1.63 29.73
CA ASP A 73 -13.73 2.08 29.63
C ASP A 73 -14.34 1.72 28.26
N ASP A 74 -13.52 1.38 27.26
CA ASP A 74 -13.93 1.03 25.89
C ASP A 74 -13.20 -0.24 25.42
N GLU A 75 -13.92 -1.37 25.47
CA GLU A 75 -13.43 -2.66 25.03
C GLU A 75 -13.14 -2.71 23.53
N GLU A 76 -13.94 -2.01 22.73
CA GLU A 76 -13.74 -1.97 21.28
C GLU A 76 -12.43 -1.24 20.94
N PHE A 77 -12.16 -0.11 21.60
CA PHE A 77 -10.89 0.60 21.47
C PHE A 77 -9.71 -0.29 21.85
N ARG A 78 -9.82 -1.05 22.96
CA ARG A 78 -8.76 -1.96 23.40
C ARG A 78 -8.41 -3.01 22.35
N GLN A 79 -9.41 -3.54 21.66
CA GLN A 79 -9.21 -4.50 20.57
C GLN A 79 -8.54 -3.84 19.36
N TRP A 80 -8.98 -2.65 18.93
CA TRP A 80 -8.34 -1.96 17.79
C TRP A 80 -6.91 -1.48 18.07
N GLU A 81 -6.57 -1.26 19.34
CA GLU A 81 -5.26 -0.78 19.75
C GLU A 81 -4.18 -1.87 19.88
N SER A 82 -4.58 -3.14 19.94
CA SER A 82 -3.68 -4.27 20.23
C SER A 82 -4.12 -5.59 19.56
N GLY A 83 -3.18 -6.52 19.39
CA GLY A 83 -3.47 -7.85 18.85
C GLY A 83 -3.88 -7.85 17.38
N GLU A 84 -4.84 -8.71 17.03
CA GLU A 84 -5.20 -9.04 15.64
C GLU A 84 -5.82 -7.86 14.88
N LYS A 85 -6.67 -7.05 15.52
CA LYS A 85 -7.30 -5.90 14.86
C LYS A 85 -6.30 -4.78 14.58
N LEU A 86 -5.29 -4.60 15.44
CA LEU A 86 -4.18 -3.69 15.14
C LEU A 86 -3.37 -4.20 13.94
N ALA A 87 -3.04 -5.49 13.89
CA ALA A 87 -2.35 -6.08 12.76
C ALA A 87 -3.14 -5.90 11.46
N TRP A 88 -4.47 -6.08 11.52
CA TRP A 88 -5.36 -5.81 10.40
C TRP A 88 -5.31 -4.34 9.95
N LEU A 89 -5.34 -3.38 10.89
CA LEU A 89 -5.19 -1.96 10.57
C LEU A 89 -3.86 -1.66 9.88
N GLN A 90 -2.78 -2.28 10.36
CA GLN A 90 -1.45 -2.09 9.79
C GLN A 90 -1.34 -2.67 8.38
N SER A 91 -1.99 -3.80 8.10
CA SER A 91 -1.96 -4.41 6.76
C SER A 91 -2.91 -3.77 5.75
N ASN A 92 -4.06 -3.24 6.19
CA ASN A 92 -5.13 -2.80 5.28
C ASN A 92 -5.31 -1.29 5.22
N VAL A 93 -4.99 -0.56 6.30
CA VAL A 93 -5.29 0.87 6.41
C VAL A 93 -4.01 1.72 6.37
N ALA A 94 -2.88 1.20 6.84
CA ALA A 94 -1.63 1.96 6.90
C ALA A 94 -1.15 2.48 5.54
N HIS A 95 -1.24 1.63 4.51
CA HIS A 95 -0.83 2.01 3.15
C HIS A 95 -1.66 3.18 2.62
N ASP A 96 -2.98 3.06 2.72
CA ASP A 96 -3.92 4.10 2.30
C ASP A 96 -3.70 5.41 3.05
N LEU A 97 -3.49 5.34 4.38
CA LEU A 97 -3.22 6.51 5.20
C LEU A 97 -1.96 7.24 4.72
N LEU A 98 -0.85 6.50 4.55
CA LEU A 98 0.42 7.06 4.11
C LEU A 98 0.32 7.62 2.70
N GLN A 99 -0.34 6.91 1.78
CA GLN A 99 -0.52 7.37 0.40
C GLN A 99 -1.30 8.69 0.37
N MET A 100 -2.40 8.78 1.11
CA MET A 100 -3.21 9.99 1.16
C MET A 100 -2.50 11.15 1.86
N GLU A 101 -1.78 10.92 2.96
CA GLU A 101 -0.96 11.94 3.62
C GLU A 101 0.16 12.45 2.71
N PHE A 102 0.84 11.55 2.02
CA PHE A 102 1.85 11.90 1.02
C PHE A 102 1.24 12.73 -0.11
N MET A 103 0.13 12.29 -0.68
CA MET A 103 -0.56 12.99 -1.77
C MET A 103 -1.04 14.38 -1.36
N ARG A 104 -1.54 14.53 -0.13
CA ARG A 104 -1.90 15.82 0.44
C ARG A 104 -0.70 16.76 0.53
N ASN A 105 0.40 16.28 1.12
CA ASN A 105 1.63 17.07 1.25
C ASN A 105 2.23 17.43 -0.12
N PHE A 106 2.21 16.49 -1.06
CA PHE A 106 2.65 16.72 -2.43
C PHE A 106 1.82 17.81 -3.12
N ARG A 107 0.49 17.80 -2.96
CA ARG A 107 -0.39 18.86 -3.47
C ARG A 107 -0.03 20.23 -2.89
N LEU A 108 0.28 20.33 -1.61
CA LEU A 108 0.69 21.59 -0.98
C LEU A 108 2.01 22.11 -1.57
N CYS A 109 2.99 21.24 -1.79
CA CYS A 109 4.24 21.60 -2.48
C CYS A 109 3.96 22.14 -3.88
N LEU A 110 3.16 21.43 -4.70
CA LEU A 110 2.82 21.88 -6.05
C LEU A 110 2.13 23.25 -6.08
N ARG A 111 1.34 23.60 -5.05
CA ARG A 111 0.73 24.93 -4.94
C ARG A 111 1.75 26.02 -4.69
N LEU A 112 2.75 25.76 -3.84
CA LEU A 112 3.87 26.68 -3.63
C LEU A 112 4.66 26.85 -4.92
N ASP A 113 4.98 25.73 -5.58
CA ASP A 113 5.73 25.71 -6.83
C ASP A 113 5.01 26.51 -7.92
N LYS A 114 3.68 26.35 -8.05
CA LYS A 114 2.85 27.14 -8.96
C LYS A 114 3.04 28.65 -8.75
N LYS A 115 3.06 29.12 -7.50
CA LYS A 115 3.22 30.55 -7.20
C LYS A 115 4.59 31.06 -7.66
N VAL A 116 5.64 30.31 -7.37
CA VAL A 116 7.03 30.64 -7.76
C VAL A 116 7.18 30.61 -9.28
N LEU A 117 6.71 29.56 -9.94
CA LEU A 117 6.76 29.41 -11.40
C LEU A 117 5.97 30.50 -12.12
N PHE A 118 4.80 30.87 -11.61
CA PHE A 118 3.99 31.94 -12.19
C PHE A 118 4.70 33.29 -12.15
N LYS A 119 5.31 33.66 -11.00
CA LYS A 119 6.14 34.86 -10.91
C LYS A 119 7.34 34.81 -11.85
N ALA A 120 8.04 33.68 -11.88
CA ALA A 120 9.21 33.46 -12.72
C ALA A 120 8.90 33.60 -14.21
N ALA A 121 7.71 33.15 -14.64
CA ALA A 121 7.24 33.25 -16.02
C ALA A 121 6.99 34.71 -16.47
N LEU A 122 6.65 35.60 -15.52
CA LEU A 122 6.51 37.04 -15.80
C LEU A 122 7.87 37.74 -15.83
N SER A 123 8.69 37.56 -14.79
CA SER A 123 10.07 38.02 -14.76
C SER A 123 10.85 37.38 -13.61
N LEU A 124 12.09 36.98 -13.88
CA LEU A 124 12.99 36.45 -12.86
C LEU A 124 13.38 37.50 -11.79
N SER A 125 13.32 38.79 -12.12
CA SER A 125 13.64 39.87 -11.16
C SER A 125 12.58 40.07 -10.07
N LEU A 126 11.39 39.47 -10.24
CA LEU A 126 10.29 39.55 -9.27
C LEU A 126 10.40 38.49 -8.15
N LEU A 127 11.37 37.58 -8.26
CA LEU A 127 11.62 36.52 -7.27
C LEU A 127 12.52 37.05 -6.17
N THR A 128 12.16 36.76 -4.93
CA THR A 128 13.09 36.88 -3.80
C THR A 128 14.20 35.83 -3.89
N ASP A 129 15.31 36.05 -3.19
CA ASP A 129 16.43 35.08 -3.14
C ASP A 129 15.97 33.68 -2.70
N ARG A 130 15.04 33.63 -1.74
CA ARG A 130 14.44 32.37 -1.27
C ARG A 130 13.60 31.68 -2.34
N GLU A 131 12.77 32.44 -3.06
CA GLU A 131 11.97 31.88 -4.16
C GLU A 131 12.84 31.45 -5.34
N MET A 132 13.95 32.14 -5.57
CA MET A 132 14.94 31.76 -6.59
C MET A 132 15.62 30.42 -6.24
N GLU A 133 15.98 30.20 -4.98
CA GLU A 133 16.51 28.90 -4.53
C GLU A 133 15.47 27.78 -4.70
N VAL A 134 14.22 28.05 -4.31
CA VAL A 134 13.11 27.11 -4.53
C VAL A 134 12.94 26.81 -6.03
N LEU A 135 12.97 27.83 -6.90
CA LEU A 135 12.90 27.65 -8.36
C LEU A 135 14.04 26.76 -8.90
N LYS A 136 15.28 26.96 -8.43
CA LYS A 136 16.43 26.14 -8.82
C LYS A 136 16.25 24.67 -8.43
N VAL A 137 15.61 24.40 -7.29
CA VAL A 137 15.31 23.03 -6.84
C VAL A 137 14.19 22.43 -7.67
N ILE A 138 13.05 23.12 -7.80
CA ILE A 138 11.87 22.67 -8.54
C ILE A 138 12.24 22.25 -9.97
N ARG A 139 13.03 23.07 -10.67
CA ARG A 139 13.40 22.81 -12.07
C ARG A 139 14.16 21.49 -12.27
N LYS A 140 14.84 20.98 -11.25
CA LYS A 140 15.57 19.70 -11.32
C LYS A 140 14.62 18.49 -11.40
N HIS A 141 13.36 18.66 -10.99
CA HIS A 141 12.38 17.59 -10.89
C HIS A 141 11.36 17.56 -12.04
N TYR A 142 11.56 18.37 -13.09
CA TYR A 142 10.77 18.33 -14.32
C TYR A 142 11.46 17.46 -15.40
N THR A 143 12.11 16.38 -14.99
CA THR A 143 12.67 15.42 -15.93
C THR A 143 11.59 14.42 -16.37
N PRO A 144 11.69 13.83 -17.57
CA PRO A 144 10.78 12.77 -17.98
C PRO A 144 10.71 11.59 -16.99
N GLN A 145 11.82 11.28 -16.30
CA GLN A 145 11.89 10.20 -15.32
C GLN A 145 11.08 10.53 -14.07
N ASP A 146 11.18 11.77 -13.56
CA ASP A 146 10.41 12.22 -12.41
C ASP A 146 8.91 12.26 -12.72
N ILE A 147 8.54 12.68 -13.93
CA ILE A 147 7.14 12.69 -14.39
C ILE A 147 6.58 11.26 -14.44
N ILE A 148 7.35 10.29 -14.94
CA ILE A 148 6.96 8.88 -14.94
C ILE A 148 6.84 8.33 -13.51
N ALA A 149 7.76 8.69 -12.62
CA ALA A 149 7.70 8.28 -11.22
C ALA A 149 6.45 8.82 -10.52
N VAL A 150 6.09 10.09 -10.76
CA VAL A 150 4.85 10.68 -10.25
C VAL A 150 3.62 9.99 -10.84
N GLN A 151 3.61 9.69 -12.14
CA GLN A 151 2.50 8.93 -12.76
C GLN A 151 2.32 7.55 -12.12
N ARG A 152 3.42 6.84 -11.83
CA ARG A 152 3.37 5.56 -11.11
C ARG A 152 2.87 5.71 -9.68
N ALA A 153 3.23 6.79 -8.98
CA ALA A 153 2.75 7.03 -7.62
C ALA A 153 1.24 7.40 -7.58
N LEU A 154 0.73 8.00 -8.65
CA LEU A 154 -0.68 8.42 -8.78
C LEU A 154 -1.62 7.28 -9.20
N VAL A 155 -1.12 6.28 -9.92
CA VAL A 155 -1.91 5.13 -10.35
C VAL A 155 -1.67 4.00 -9.35
N PRO A 156 -2.65 3.64 -8.50
CA PRO A 156 -2.53 2.43 -7.72
C PRO A 156 -2.38 1.26 -8.70
N GLU A 157 -1.25 0.56 -8.63
CA GLU A 157 -1.07 -0.66 -9.42
C GLU A 157 -2.18 -1.64 -9.01
N PRO A 158 -2.98 -2.15 -9.97
CA PRO A 158 -4.16 -2.96 -9.66
C PRO A 158 -3.85 -4.29 -8.95
N ASP A 159 -2.56 -4.61 -8.75
CA ASP A 159 -2.08 -5.89 -8.22
C ASP A 159 -1.15 -5.73 -6.99
N HIS A 160 -1.18 -4.59 -6.27
CA HIS A 160 -0.46 -4.44 -5.01
C HIS A 160 -1.12 -5.27 -3.90
N MET A 161 -0.75 -6.54 -3.84
CA MET A 161 -1.01 -7.42 -2.71
C MET A 161 -0.15 -6.97 -1.51
N PRO A 162 -0.70 -6.91 -0.28
CA PRO A 162 0.07 -6.51 0.89
C PRO A 162 1.30 -7.41 1.09
N PRO A 163 2.42 -6.87 1.61
CA PRO A 163 3.64 -7.65 1.82
C PRO A 163 3.35 -8.86 2.71
N GLY A 164 3.54 -10.07 2.16
CA GLY A 164 3.22 -11.35 2.82
C GLY A 164 2.01 -12.10 2.23
N SER A 165 1.31 -11.53 1.25
CA SER A 165 0.30 -12.28 0.49
C SER A 165 0.91 -12.87 -0.77
N TYR A 166 1.10 -14.19 -0.75
CA TYR A 166 1.50 -14.95 -1.94
C TYR A 166 0.22 -15.39 -2.66
N ARG A 167 0.10 -15.11 -3.96
CA ARG A 167 -0.85 -15.84 -4.82
C ARG A 167 -0.29 -17.25 -4.98
N GLU A 168 -0.77 -18.20 -4.16
CA GLU A 168 -0.58 -19.63 -4.46
C GLU A 168 -1.38 -19.95 -5.73
N SER A 169 -0.77 -19.69 -6.89
CA SER A 169 -1.29 -20.20 -8.15
C SER A 169 -0.93 -21.68 -8.23
N ILE A 170 -1.85 -22.53 -7.75
CA ILE A 170 -1.74 -23.97 -7.95
C ILE A 170 -1.85 -24.25 -9.45
N THR A 171 -0.69 -24.38 -10.10
CA THR A 171 -0.55 -24.79 -11.49
C THR A 171 -0.56 -26.32 -11.52
N VAL A 172 -1.75 -26.88 -11.76
CA VAL A 172 -1.89 -28.32 -11.95
C VAL A 172 -1.37 -28.65 -13.35
N THR A 173 -0.27 -29.39 -13.41
CA THR A 173 0.29 -29.95 -14.64
C THR A 173 -0.15 -31.39 -14.76
N VAL A 174 -0.84 -31.72 -15.86
CA VAL A 174 -1.17 -33.11 -16.22
C VAL A 174 -0.42 -33.43 -17.50
N GLU A 175 0.44 -34.45 -17.46
CA GLU A 175 1.23 -34.94 -18.60
C GLU A 175 2.03 -33.83 -19.34
N GLY A 176 2.59 -32.88 -18.60
CA GLY A 176 3.46 -31.83 -19.14
C GLY A 176 2.73 -30.64 -19.79
N ARG A 177 1.39 -30.53 -19.68
CA ARG A 177 0.63 -29.35 -20.12
C ARG A 177 0.05 -28.59 -18.92
N THR A 178 0.31 -27.29 -18.87
CA THR A 178 -0.26 -26.37 -17.87
C THR A 178 -1.71 -26.06 -18.21
N VAL A 179 -2.61 -26.24 -17.26
CA VAL A 179 -4.04 -25.98 -17.44
C VAL A 179 -4.44 -24.78 -16.57
N GLU A 180 -4.63 -23.61 -17.18
CA GLU A 180 -4.87 -22.36 -16.44
C GLU A 180 -6.35 -22.13 -16.07
N ALA A 181 -7.29 -22.62 -16.87
CA ALA A 181 -8.72 -22.38 -16.66
C ALA A 181 -9.35 -23.34 -15.62
N GLU A 182 -10.13 -22.82 -14.68
CA GLU A 182 -10.72 -23.58 -13.56
C GLU A 182 -11.62 -24.76 -14.00
N ASN A 183 -12.38 -24.57 -15.08
CA ASN A 183 -13.20 -25.64 -15.68
C ASN A 183 -12.34 -26.77 -16.28
N ALA A 184 -11.19 -26.42 -16.85
CA ALA A 184 -10.27 -27.41 -17.41
C ALA A 184 -9.50 -28.16 -16.31
N LYS A 185 -9.23 -27.52 -15.16
CA LYS A 185 -8.70 -28.19 -13.96
C LYS A 185 -9.67 -29.25 -13.40
N ARG A 186 -10.97 -28.93 -13.36
CA ARG A 186 -12.00 -29.89 -12.89
C ARG A 186 -12.18 -31.08 -13.84
N ALA A 187 -12.08 -30.85 -15.15
CA ALA A 187 -12.13 -31.94 -16.14
C ALA A 187 -10.90 -32.85 -16.02
N ALA A 188 -9.69 -32.27 -15.99
CA ALA A 188 -8.46 -33.04 -15.86
C ALA A 188 -8.35 -33.82 -14.54
N ALA A 189 -8.89 -33.27 -13.44
CA ALA A 189 -8.97 -33.98 -12.16
C ALA A 189 -9.92 -35.18 -12.20
N ARG A 190 -11.01 -35.11 -12.97
CA ARG A 190 -11.94 -36.24 -13.15
C ARG A 190 -11.31 -37.34 -13.99
N ASP A 191 -10.65 -36.99 -15.09
CA ASP A 191 -9.96 -37.96 -15.94
C ASP A 191 -8.82 -38.68 -15.19
N LEU A 192 -8.08 -37.95 -14.34
CA LEU A 192 -7.06 -38.55 -13.48
C LEU A 192 -7.66 -39.53 -12.45
N LEU A 193 -8.80 -39.17 -11.84
CA LEU A 193 -9.48 -40.06 -10.89
C LEU A 193 -10.02 -41.32 -11.57
N GLU A 194 -10.59 -41.20 -12.77
CA GLU A 194 -11.03 -42.37 -13.54
C GLU A 194 -9.86 -43.28 -13.93
N ASN A 195 -8.73 -42.70 -14.34
CA ASN A 195 -7.53 -43.48 -14.64
C ASN A 195 -6.95 -44.18 -13.39
N PHE A 196 -7.02 -43.52 -12.23
CA PHE A 196 -6.57 -44.11 -10.96
C PHE A 196 -7.50 -45.25 -10.50
N GLU A 197 -8.82 -45.09 -10.65
CA GLU A 197 -9.79 -46.14 -10.35
C GLU A 197 -9.69 -47.31 -11.33
N ALA A 198 -9.44 -47.04 -12.61
CA ALA A 198 -9.19 -48.08 -13.61
C ALA A 198 -7.91 -48.86 -13.29
N GLY A 199 -6.82 -48.18 -12.93
CA GLY A 199 -5.57 -48.81 -12.48
C GLY A 199 -5.76 -49.65 -11.22
N LYS A 200 -6.56 -49.18 -10.26
CA LYS A 200 -6.89 -49.93 -9.05
C LYS A 200 -7.70 -51.20 -9.36
N ARG A 201 -8.68 -51.13 -10.26
CA ARG A 201 -9.45 -52.31 -10.69
C ARG A 201 -8.58 -53.33 -11.43
N VAL A 202 -7.57 -52.88 -12.17
CA VAL A 202 -6.59 -53.78 -12.82
C VAL A 202 -5.68 -54.45 -11.79
N LEU A 203 -5.25 -53.70 -10.76
CA LEU A 203 -4.47 -54.24 -9.63
C LEU A 203 -5.27 -55.26 -8.80
N ASP A 204 -6.54 -54.99 -8.52
CA ASP A 204 -7.44 -55.90 -7.79
C ASP A 204 -7.81 -57.15 -8.61
N ALA A 205 -7.63 -57.12 -9.94
CA ALA A 205 -7.89 -58.23 -10.86
C ALA A 205 -6.65 -59.11 -11.13
N LEU A 206 -5.47 -58.73 -10.62
CA LEU A 206 -4.29 -59.59 -10.66
C LEU A 206 -4.40 -60.66 -9.56
N PRO A 207 -4.14 -61.95 -9.86
CA PRO A 207 -4.11 -62.98 -8.82
C PRO A 207 -3.02 -62.66 -7.80
N GLU A 208 -3.32 -62.88 -6.51
CA GLU A 208 -2.40 -62.57 -5.40
C GLU A 208 -0.99 -63.12 -5.69
N PRO A 209 0.06 -62.28 -5.58
CA PRO A 209 1.42 -62.76 -5.78
C PRO A 209 1.75 -63.75 -4.67
N THR A 210 1.98 -65.01 -5.04
CA THR A 210 2.57 -66.01 -4.14
C THR A 210 3.84 -65.42 -3.53
N GLU A 211 3.89 -65.40 -2.20
CA GLU A 211 5.05 -64.97 -1.42
C GLU A 211 6.33 -65.62 -1.95
N GLN A 212 7.09 -64.88 -2.75
CA GLN A 212 8.49 -65.16 -3.00
C GLN A 212 9.29 -64.11 -2.26
N SER A 213 9.67 -64.52 -1.04
CA SER A 213 10.83 -64.05 -0.30
C SER A 213 11.97 -63.72 -1.27
N ASN A 214 12.28 -62.44 -1.42
CA ASN A 214 13.54 -61.99 -1.99
C ASN A 214 13.91 -60.62 -1.43
N GLY A 215 14.61 -60.68 -0.29
CA GLY A 215 15.79 -59.86 -0.04
C GLY A 215 15.55 -58.45 0.50
N ASP A 216 15.81 -58.29 1.80
CA ASP A 216 16.23 -57.05 2.44
C ASP A 216 17.39 -56.40 1.66
N LYS A 217 17.08 -55.56 0.68
CA LYS A 217 18.01 -54.55 0.19
C LYS A 217 17.32 -53.19 0.29
N PRO A 218 17.90 -52.24 1.04
CA PRO A 218 17.37 -50.89 1.05
C PRO A 218 17.43 -50.30 -0.36
N LEU A 219 16.36 -49.60 -0.74
CA LEU A 219 16.27 -48.90 -2.02
C LEU A 219 17.29 -47.76 -2.05
N GLU A 220 18.28 -47.86 -2.93
CA GLU A 220 19.22 -46.77 -3.22
C GLU A 220 18.64 -45.86 -4.30
N GLY A 221 18.50 -44.57 -3.99
CA GLY A 221 18.08 -43.53 -4.93
C GLY A 221 19.07 -42.37 -4.90
N GLU A 222 19.53 -41.94 -6.08
CA GLU A 222 20.47 -40.83 -6.25
C GLU A 222 19.71 -39.48 -6.28
N ILE A 223 20.10 -38.54 -5.43
CA ILE A 223 19.54 -37.18 -5.42
C ILE A 223 20.32 -36.34 -6.44
N VAL A 224 19.71 -36.07 -7.59
CA VAL A 224 20.25 -35.09 -8.55
C VAL A 224 19.93 -33.69 -8.04
N GLY A 225 20.89 -33.06 -7.36
CA GLY A 225 20.82 -31.65 -6.98
C GLY A 225 21.10 -30.75 -8.18
N ASN A 226 20.10 -30.02 -8.65
CA ASN A 226 20.31 -28.91 -9.58
C ASN A 226 20.35 -27.60 -8.79
N GLY A 227 21.47 -26.89 -8.84
CA GLY A 227 21.58 -25.54 -8.30
C GLY A 227 22.97 -24.95 -8.42
N ASN A 228 23.30 -24.47 -9.63
CA ASN A 228 24.07 -23.24 -9.81
C ASN A 228 23.04 -22.14 -10.11
#